data_AF-A0A166I3W5-F1
#
_entry.id   AF-A0A166I3W5-F1
#
_cell.length_a   1.000
_cell.length_b   1.000
_cell.length_c   1.000
_cell.angle_alpha   90.00
_cell.angle_beta   90.00
_cell.angle_gamma   90.00
#
_symmetry.space_group_name_H-M   'P 1'
#
loop_
_entity.id
_entity.type
_entity.pdbx_description
1 polymer ?
#
loop_
_entity_poly.entity_id
_entity_poly.type
_entity_poly.pdbx_seq_one_letter_code
_entity_poly.pdbx_strand_id
1 'polypeptide(L)'
;MAVPPQVLQWITQTYPKPKIDPDWLVECYDWIVGTHGLDPARDLHQILQMIDGQLLESSLNDSTVHYTGLPRNIGQAKKGTIGVPPVLVQITSITEIGHSAFTLQSTRQTRVDRADLAGLAEEDGGEDDGPIPRYPRSMLQFRISDGSTEIDAIEYRKIPELELGETPLGYKVCPEDKYMEHDLTLLIYSAAPLERRESPTRYCLPGTQQCHPEGTSRGRARWRSRDNLLA
;
A
#
# COMPACT_ATOMS: atom_id res chain seq x y z
N MET A 1 20.67 19.47 -7.99
CA MET A 1 20.22 20.73 -7.35
C MET A 1 19.96 20.44 -5.88
N ALA A 2 19.90 21.45 -5.00
CA ALA A 2 19.49 21.18 -3.61
C ALA A 2 17.96 21.04 -3.54
N VAL A 3 17.48 19.92 -2.99
CA VAL A 3 16.04 19.69 -2.79
C VAL A 3 15.50 20.71 -1.76
N PRO A 4 14.41 21.45 -2.06
CA PRO A 4 13.84 22.42 -1.14
C PRO A 4 13.42 21.78 0.20
N PRO A 5 13.63 22.45 1.34
CA PRO A 5 13.24 21.93 2.66
C PRO A 5 11.76 21.54 2.77
N GLN A 6 10.89 22.22 2.02
CA GLN A 6 9.46 21.95 1.95
C GLN A 6 9.17 20.54 1.39
N VAL A 7 9.95 20.07 0.41
CA VAL A 7 9.82 18.73 -0.18
C VAL A 7 10.24 17.67 0.84
N LEU A 8 11.38 17.89 1.52
CA LEU A 8 11.87 17.00 2.58
C LEU A 8 10.90 16.90 3.76
N GLN A 9 10.30 18.03 4.15
CA GLN A 9 9.31 18.05 5.21
C GLN A 9 8.05 17.30 4.81
N TRP A 10 7.54 17.54 3.60
CA TRP A 10 6.36 16.85 3.08
C TRP A 10 6.57 15.34 3.03
N ILE A 11 7.69 14.87 2.46
CA ILE A 11 7.93 13.43 2.30
C ILE A 11 8.06 12.72 3.64
N THR A 12 8.73 13.35 4.62
CA THR A 12 8.88 12.79 5.98
C THR A 12 7.55 12.74 6.74
N GLN A 13 6.64 13.65 6.45
CA GLN A 13 5.29 13.67 7.04
C GLN A 13 4.35 12.67 6.38
N THR A 14 4.40 12.55 5.05
CA THR A 14 3.54 11.65 4.26
C THR A 14 3.97 10.19 4.38
N TYR A 15 5.29 9.94 4.34
CA TYR A 15 5.91 8.62 4.43
C TYR A 15 6.97 8.61 5.55
N PRO A 16 6.54 8.48 6.82
CA PRO A 16 7.48 8.51 7.95
C PRO A 16 8.46 7.35 7.96
N LYS A 17 8.06 6.20 7.38
CA LYS A 17 8.84 4.96 7.30
C LYS A 17 8.51 4.17 6.02
N PRO A 18 9.50 3.56 5.35
CA PRO A 18 10.95 3.76 5.53
C PRO A 18 11.37 5.19 5.21
N LYS A 19 12.59 5.58 5.58
CA LYS A 19 13.19 6.84 5.15
C LYS A 19 13.49 6.74 3.66
N ILE A 20 13.07 7.75 2.90
CA ILE A 20 13.42 7.87 1.49
C ILE A 20 14.91 8.12 1.35
N ASP A 21 15.54 7.50 0.36
CA ASP A 21 16.95 7.69 0.06
C ASP A 21 17.16 9.15 -0.42
N PRO A 22 18.01 9.94 0.26
CA PRO A 22 18.27 11.32 -0.14
C PRO A 22 18.88 11.43 -1.54
N ASP A 23 19.71 10.48 -1.96
CA ASP A 23 20.35 10.51 -3.28
C ASP A 23 19.29 10.25 -4.37
N TRP A 24 18.44 9.23 -4.16
CA TRP A 24 17.28 8.98 -5.03
C TRP A 24 16.36 10.20 -5.13
N LEU A 25 16.07 10.87 -4.01
CA LEU A 25 15.18 12.02 -3.99
C LEU A 25 15.78 13.23 -4.72
N VAL A 26 17.09 13.45 -4.60
CA VAL A 26 17.80 14.51 -5.34
C VAL A 26 17.75 14.23 -6.84
N GLU A 27 18.03 13.00 -7.26
CA GLU A 27 17.98 12.60 -8.67
C GLU A 27 16.56 12.71 -9.24
N CYS A 28 15.55 12.24 -8.49
CA CYS A 28 14.14 12.34 -8.86
C CYS A 28 13.71 13.80 -9.01
N TYR A 29 14.06 14.64 -8.04
CA TYR A 29 13.75 16.07 -8.06
C TYR A 29 14.40 16.79 -9.25
N ASP A 30 15.70 16.55 -9.48
CA ASP A 30 16.45 17.14 -10.59
C ASP A 30 15.87 16.73 -11.95
N TRP A 31 15.47 15.46 -12.09
CA TRP A 31 14.81 14.96 -13.28
C TRP A 31 13.44 15.63 -13.50
N ILE A 32 12.57 15.70 -12.49
CA ILE A 32 11.24 16.32 -12.61
C ILE A 32 11.36 17.78 -13.04
N VAL A 33 12.18 18.56 -12.32
CA VAL A 33 12.38 19.99 -12.61
C VAL A 33 13.00 20.19 -13.99
N GLY A 34 14.02 19.39 -14.34
CA GLY A 34 14.71 19.49 -15.61
C GLY A 34 13.87 19.08 -16.82
N THR A 35 13.11 18.00 -16.70
CA THR A 35 12.29 17.46 -17.80
C THR A 35 11.02 18.28 -18.03
N HIS A 36 10.37 18.75 -16.97
CA HIS A 36 9.10 19.49 -17.08
C HIS A 36 9.27 21.01 -17.04
N GLY A 37 10.47 21.53 -16.81
CA GLY A 37 10.75 22.96 -16.77
C GLY A 37 10.03 23.70 -15.65
N LEU A 38 9.77 23.02 -14.52
CA LEU A 38 8.99 23.55 -13.40
C LEU A 38 9.82 24.52 -12.55
N ASP A 39 9.20 25.59 -12.07
CA ASP A 39 9.82 26.52 -11.13
C ASP A 39 9.46 26.12 -9.69
N PRO A 40 10.43 25.73 -8.83
CA PRO A 40 10.16 25.33 -7.45
C PRO A 40 9.42 26.38 -6.61
N ALA A 41 9.52 27.66 -6.96
CA ALA A 41 8.83 28.74 -6.25
C ALA A 41 7.34 28.85 -6.62
N ARG A 42 6.95 28.38 -7.82
CA ARG A 42 5.58 28.52 -8.36
C ARG A 42 4.85 27.19 -8.41
N ASP A 43 5.57 26.12 -8.74
CA ASP A 43 5.01 24.83 -9.13
C ASP A 43 5.26 23.74 -8.08
N LEU A 44 5.54 24.14 -6.83
CA LEU A 44 5.85 23.20 -5.74
C LEU A 44 4.81 22.09 -5.61
N HIS A 45 3.52 22.40 -5.72
CA HIS A 45 2.47 21.39 -5.60
C HIS A 45 2.55 20.32 -6.69
N GLN A 46 2.80 20.73 -7.94
CA GLN A 46 2.96 19.81 -9.06
C GLN A 46 4.21 18.95 -8.89
N ILE A 47 5.31 19.54 -8.42
CA ILE A 47 6.54 18.80 -8.09
C ILE A 47 6.26 17.73 -7.03
N LEU A 48 5.53 18.06 -5.95
CA LEU A 48 5.18 17.09 -4.90
C LEU A 48 4.33 15.94 -5.45
N GLN A 49 3.34 16.22 -6.31
CA GLN A 49 2.52 15.17 -6.94
C GLN A 49 3.35 14.24 -7.84
N MET A 50 4.31 14.79 -8.58
CA MET A 50 5.19 14.00 -9.44
C MET A 50 6.18 13.16 -8.64
N ILE A 51 6.73 13.70 -7.55
CA ILE A 51 7.57 12.93 -6.62
C ILE A 51 6.75 11.79 -5.99
N ASP A 52 5.51 12.05 -5.61
CA ASP A 52 4.60 11.03 -5.06
C ASP A 52 4.38 9.89 -6.06
N GLY A 53 4.03 10.23 -7.31
CA GLY A 53 3.87 9.25 -8.39
C GLY A 53 5.12 8.42 -8.62
N GLN A 54 6.29 9.08 -8.74
CA GLN A 54 7.57 8.38 -8.92
C GLN A 54 7.92 7.46 -7.74
N LEU A 55 7.62 7.87 -6.50
CA LEU A 55 7.83 7.01 -5.34
C LEU A 55 6.88 5.80 -5.35
N LEU A 56 5.62 5.99 -5.72
CA LEU A 56 4.62 4.91 -5.76
C LEU A 56 4.90 3.91 -6.89
N GLU A 57 5.49 4.35 -8.00
CA GLU A 57 5.83 3.51 -9.16
C GLU A 57 7.22 2.85 -9.04
N SER A 58 8.14 3.42 -8.27
CA SER A 58 9.50 2.88 -8.09
C SER A 58 9.57 1.71 -7.11
N SER A 59 10.63 0.91 -7.19
CA SER A 59 10.93 -0.12 -6.19
C SER A 59 11.38 0.53 -4.88
N LEU A 60 10.79 0.14 -3.74
CA LEU A 60 11.25 0.61 -2.43
C LEU A 60 12.69 0.18 -2.12
N ASN A 61 13.20 -0.86 -2.78
CA ASN A 61 14.60 -1.27 -2.63
C ASN A 61 15.57 -0.19 -3.12
N ASP A 62 15.15 0.61 -4.11
CA ASP A 62 16.01 1.60 -4.77
C ASP A 62 15.70 3.02 -4.29
N SER A 63 14.47 3.27 -3.82
CA SER A 63 14.01 4.61 -3.40
C SER A 63 14.09 4.84 -1.89
N THR A 64 14.49 3.85 -1.09
CA THR A 64 14.46 3.95 0.37
C THR A 64 15.77 3.50 1.02
N VAL A 65 16.09 4.13 2.16
CA VAL A 65 17.24 3.73 2.98
C VAL A 65 16.93 2.41 3.66
N HIS A 66 17.75 1.39 3.38
CA HIS A 66 17.57 0.06 3.96
C HIS A 66 17.50 0.08 5.50
N TYR A 67 16.67 -0.81 6.04
CA TYR A 67 16.49 -1.03 7.48
C TYR A 67 15.94 0.17 8.26
N THR A 68 15.17 1.04 7.60
CA THR A 68 14.50 2.18 8.23
C THR A 68 12.97 2.06 8.28
N GLY A 69 12.40 1.00 7.70
CA GLY A 69 10.97 0.72 7.72
C GLY A 69 10.57 -0.28 8.81
N LEU A 70 10.52 -1.55 8.45
CA LEU A 70 10.16 -2.68 9.30
C LEU A 70 11.28 -3.01 10.31
N PRO A 71 10.94 -3.49 11.53
CA PRO A 71 11.92 -4.00 12.48
C PRO A 71 12.74 -5.18 11.91
N ARG A 72 14.06 -5.19 12.12
CA ARG A 72 14.95 -6.25 11.57
C ARG A 72 14.65 -7.66 12.08
N ASN A 73 14.10 -7.77 13.29
CA ASN A 73 13.79 -9.03 13.96
C ASN A 73 12.30 -9.39 13.88
N ILE A 74 11.59 -8.82 12.90
CA ILE A 74 10.14 -8.96 12.78
C ILE A 74 9.70 -10.42 12.58
N GLY A 75 10.45 -11.21 11.80
CA GLY A 75 10.21 -12.65 11.61
C GLY A 75 10.69 -13.54 12.77
N GLN A 76 11.07 -12.96 13.91
CA GLN A 76 11.33 -13.69 15.16
C GLN A 76 10.30 -13.35 16.23
N ALA A 77 9.42 -12.37 15.96
CA ALA A 77 8.44 -11.90 16.91
C ALA A 77 7.28 -12.89 16.96
N LYS A 78 7.11 -13.57 18.11
CA LYS A 78 5.96 -14.46 18.33
C LYS A 78 4.62 -13.73 18.30
N LYS A 79 4.61 -12.48 18.75
CA LYS A 79 3.44 -11.59 18.75
C LYS A 79 3.88 -10.14 18.82
N GLY A 80 3.19 -9.26 18.12
CA GLY A 80 3.48 -7.83 18.15
C GLY A 80 2.51 -7.02 17.30
N THR A 81 2.79 -5.73 17.18
CA THR A 81 2.14 -4.86 16.19
C THR A 81 3.21 -4.17 15.38
N ILE A 82 3.03 -4.05 14.06
CA ILE A 82 3.90 -3.18 13.26
C ILE A 82 3.43 -1.76 13.55
N GLY A 83 4.03 -1.18 14.58
CA GLY A 83 3.55 0.03 15.24
C GLY A 83 3.85 1.33 14.50
N VAL A 84 3.23 2.38 15.05
CA VAL A 84 3.31 3.79 14.66
C VAL A 84 4.78 4.28 14.66
N PRO A 85 5.18 5.11 13.68
CA PRO A 85 4.38 5.62 12.57
C PRO A 85 4.13 4.57 11.48
N PRO A 86 3.08 4.74 10.64
CA PRO A 86 2.78 3.83 9.55
C PRO A 86 4.01 3.54 8.68
N VAL A 87 4.16 2.28 8.29
CA VAL A 87 5.26 1.82 7.43
C VAL A 87 4.69 1.55 6.04
N LEU A 88 5.15 2.34 5.06
CA LEU A 88 4.97 2.12 3.64
C LEU A 88 5.67 0.83 3.25
N VAL A 89 4.93 -0.08 2.63
CA VAL A 89 5.45 -1.34 2.11
C VAL A 89 4.97 -1.55 0.69
N GLN A 90 5.74 -2.31 -0.08
CA GLN A 90 5.40 -2.75 -1.43
C GLN A 90 4.98 -4.21 -1.41
N ILE A 91 3.96 -4.55 -2.20
CA ILE A 91 3.53 -5.93 -2.42
C ILE A 91 4.47 -6.56 -3.45
N THR A 92 5.27 -7.54 -3.04
CA THR A 92 6.18 -8.28 -3.93
C THR A 92 5.58 -9.58 -4.45
N SER A 93 4.56 -10.11 -3.76
CA SER A 93 3.81 -11.27 -4.21
C SER A 93 2.37 -11.26 -3.69
N ILE A 94 1.45 -11.84 -4.46
CA ILE A 94 0.04 -12.06 -4.09
C ILE A 94 -0.31 -13.51 -4.43
N THR A 95 -0.97 -14.20 -3.53
CA THR A 95 -1.45 -15.58 -3.75
C THR A 95 -2.79 -15.76 -3.05
N GLU A 96 -3.74 -16.42 -3.71
CA GLU A 96 -4.98 -16.86 -3.07
C GLU A 96 -4.74 -18.20 -2.38
N ILE A 97 -4.93 -18.27 -1.06
CA ILE A 97 -4.66 -19.46 -0.25
C ILE A 97 -5.92 -20.18 0.23
N GLY A 98 -7.11 -19.60 0.02
CA GLY A 98 -8.38 -20.22 0.38
C GLY A 98 -8.97 -21.11 -0.72
N HIS A 99 -8.33 -21.21 -1.88
CA HIS A 99 -8.73 -22.09 -2.99
C HIS A 99 -7.58 -23.03 -3.39
N SER A 100 -7.94 -24.20 -3.94
CA SER A 100 -6.94 -25.16 -4.39
C SER A 100 -6.14 -24.62 -5.59
N ALA A 101 -4.85 -24.99 -5.66
CA ALA A 101 -4.00 -24.64 -6.79
C ALA A 101 -4.58 -25.12 -8.13
N PHE A 102 -5.26 -26.27 -8.14
CA PHE A 102 -5.95 -26.78 -9.32
C PHE A 102 -7.05 -25.83 -9.80
N THR A 103 -7.90 -25.33 -8.89
CA THR A 103 -8.95 -24.36 -9.23
C THR A 103 -8.36 -23.08 -9.80
N LEU A 104 -7.31 -22.54 -9.16
CA LEU A 104 -6.63 -21.33 -9.63
C LEU A 104 -6.00 -21.52 -11.00
N GLN A 105 -5.39 -22.69 -11.24
CA GLN A 105 -4.80 -23.03 -12.53
C GLN A 105 -5.85 -23.19 -13.63
N SER A 106 -7.00 -23.81 -13.34
CA SER A 106 -8.11 -23.89 -14.28
C SER A 106 -8.61 -22.49 -14.67
N THR A 107 -8.82 -21.61 -13.68
CA THR A 107 -9.21 -20.22 -13.97
C THR A 107 -8.16 -19.49 -14.79
N ARG A 108 -6.87 -19.66 -14.46
CA ARG A 108 -5.77 -19.07 -15.25
C ARG A 108 -5.80 -19.53 -16.69
N GLN A 109 -5.94 -20.83 -16.94
CA GLN A 109 -5.97 -21.39 -18.29
C GLN A 109 -7.12 -20.77 -19.10
N THR A 110 -8.33 -20.73 -18.53
CA THR A 110 -9.48 -20.09 -19.18
C THR A 110 -9.26 -18.60 -19.46
N ARG A 111 -8.56 -17.86 -18.57
CA ARG A 111 -8.21 -16.45 -18.82
C ARG A 111 -7.26 -16.30 -20.00
N VAL A 112 -6.25 -17.19 -20.12
CA VAL A 112 -5.30 -17.19 -21.23
C VAL A 112 -6.02 -17.53 -22.53
N ASP A 113 -6.77 -18.63 -22.57
CA ASP A 113 -7.48 -19.09 -23.76
C ASP A 113 -8.43 -18.00 -24.29
N ARG A 114 -9.15 -17.30 -23.40
CA ARG A 114 -10.05 -16.20 -23.79
C ARG A 114 -9.33 -14.92 -24.21
N ALA A 115 -8.21 -14.58 -23.57
CA ALA A 115 -7.43 -13.41 -23.96
C ALA A 115 -6.83 -13.61 -25.37
N ASP A 116 -6.35 -14.82 -25.66
CA ASP A 116 -5.82 -15.19 -26.97
C ASP A 116 -6.91 -15.16 -28.04
N LEU A 117 -8.11 -15.69 -27.74
CA LEU A 117 -9.25 -15.66 -28.66
C LEU A 117 -9.81 -14.25 -28.89
N ALA A 118 -9.88 -13.41 -27.85
CA ALA A 118 -10.35 -12.03 -27.97
C ALA A 118 -9.45 -11.19 -28.91
N GLY A 119 -8.16 -11.50 -29.01
CA GLY A 119 -7.24 -10.88 -29.97
C GLY A 119 -7.38 -11.38 -31.42
N LEU A 120 -8.08 -12.50 -31.63
CA LEU A 120 -8.29 -13.13 -32.94
C LEU A 120 -9.73 -12.98 -33.46
N ALA A 121 -10.68 -12.65 -32.59
CA ALA A 121 -12.11 -12.58 -32.90
C ALA A 121 -12.55 -11.33 -33.67
N GLU A 122 -11.66 -10.38 -33.98
CA GLU A 122 -12.02 -9.24 -34.84
C GLU A 122 -12.30 -9.64 -36.30
N GLU A 123 -11.93 -10.85 -36.74
CA GLU A 123 -12.05 -11.26 -38.16
C GLU A 123 -13.22 -12.20 -38.49
N ASP A 124 -13.82 -12.93 -37.55
CA ASP A 124 -14.77 -14.00 -37.92
C ASP A 124 -15.87 -14.27 -36.90
N GLY A 125 -16.79 -13.31 -36.71
CA GLY A 125 -18.19 -13.51 -36.29
C GLY A 125 -18.53 -14.53 -35.18
N GLY A 126 -17.59 -14.85 -34.29
CA GLY A 126 -17.67 -15.96 -33.35
C GLY A 126 -18.57 -15.68 -32.15
N GLU A 127 -19.11 -16.75 -31.56
CA GLU A 127 -19.92 -16.69 -30.34
C GLU A 127 -19.19 -15.92 -29.24
N ASP A 128 -19.84 -14.90 -28.67
CA ASP A 128 -19.32 -14.10 -27.57
C ASP A 128 -19.06 -15.01 -26.35
N ASP A 129 -17.80 -15.40 -26.17
CA ASP A 129 -17.33 -16.33 -25.12
C ASP A 129 -17.46 -15.72 -23.70
N GLY A 130 -18.05 -14.54 -23.60
CA GLY A 130 -18.37 -13.85 -22.36
C GLY A 130 -17.15 -13.25 -21.66
N PRO A 131 -17.36 -12.56 -20.52
CA PRO A 131 -16.29 -11.83 -19.85
C PRO A 131 -15.19 -12.77 -19.33
N ILE A 132 -13.95 -12.27 -19.30
CA ILE A 132 -12.80 -12.97 -18.71
C ILE A 132 -13.13 -13.31 -17.24
N PRO A 133 -13.04 -14.60 -16.84
CA PRO A 133 -13.41 -15.00 -15.49
C PRO A 133 -12.43 -14.42 -14.46
N ARG A 134 -12.96 -14.01 -13.30
CA ARG A 134 -12.16 -13.57 -12.16
C ARG A 134 -11.60 -14.76 -11.38
N TYR A 135 -10.45 -14.57 -10.74
CA TYR A 135 -9.96 -15.58 -9.81
C TYR A 135 -10.93 -15.75 -8.64
N PRO A 136 -11.21 -17.00 -8.22
CA PRO A 136 -12.02 -17.22 -7.02
C PRO A 136 -11.30 -16.63 -5.81
N ARG A 137 -12.04 -16.00 -4.91
CA ARG A 137 -11.46 -15.19 -3.84
C ARG A 137 -11.98 -15.61 -2.47
N SER A 138 -11.07 -15.93 -1.56
CA SER A 138 -11.37 -16.32 -0.19
C SER A 138 -10.43 -15.63 0.80
N MET A 139 -9.12 -15.83 0.67
CA MET A 139 -8.10 -15.27 1.55
C MET A 139 -6.80 -15.06 0.77
N LEU A 140 -6.37 -13.80 0.66
CA LEU A 140 -5.09 -13.47 0.06
C LEU A 140 -3.94 -13.59 1.07
N GLN A 141 -2.87 -14.23 0.62
CA GLN A 141 -1.53 -14.13 1.20
C GLN A 141 -0.71 -13.17 0.34
N PHE A 142 0.03 -12.31 1.01
CA PHE A 142 0.95 -11.36 0.40
C PHE A 142 2.36 -11.62 0.88
N ARG A 143 3.34 -11.36 0.03
CA ARG A 143 4.67 -11.00 0.48
C ARG A 143 4.82 -9.50 0.35
N ILE A 144 5.21 -8.85 1.44
CA ILE A 144 5.37 -7.39 1.51
C ILE A 144 6.78 -7.04 1.94
N SER A 145 7.31 -5.94 1.40
CA SER A 145 8.67 -5.48 1.62
C SER A 145 8.69 -3.98 1.94
N ASP A 146 9.57 -3.53 2.83
CA ASP A 146 9.88 -2.10 3.01
C ASP A 146 11.06 -1.64 2.12
N GLY A 147 11.51 -2.47 1.18
CA GLY A 147 12.73 -2.25 0.40
C GLY A 147 13.98 -2.91 0.99
N SER A 148 13.91 -3.48 2.18
CA SER A 148 15.06 -4.17 2.80
C SER A 148 14.69 -5.46 3.54
N THR A 149 13.52 -5.48 4.15
CA THR A 149 12.99 -6.57 4.96
C THR A 149 11.70 -7.03 4.32
N GLU A 150 11.59 -8.33 4.05
CA GLU A 150 10.37 -8.95 3.55
C GLU A 150 9.69 -9.76 4.64
N ILE A 151 8.36 -9.74 4.64
CA ILE A 151 7.53 -10.55 5.52
C ILE A 151 6.34 -11.11 4.75
N ASP A 152 5.89 -12.29 5.18
CA ASP A 152 4.62 -12.82 4.73
C ASP A 152 3.47 -12.20 5.54
N ALA A 153 2.39 -11.92 4.85
CA ALA A 153 1.21 -11.29 5.39
C ALA A 153 -0.05 -12.00 4.89
N ILE A 154 -1.06 -12.12 5.74
CA ILE A 154 -2.33 -12.75 5.40
C ILE A 154 -3.46 -11.74 5.60
N GLU A 155 -4.37 -11.73 4.65
CA GLU A 155 -5.64 -11.00 4.70
C GLU A 155 -6.50 -11.55 5.85
N TYR A 156 -6.58 -10.81 6.96
CA TYR A 156 -7.42 -11.19 8.09
C TYR A 156 -8.91 -10.92 7.82
N ARG A 157 -9.19 -9.84 7.08
CA ARG A 157 -10.53 -9.47 6.56
C ARG A 157 -10.38 -9.02 5.12
N LYS A 158 -11.40 -9.29 4.31
CA LYS A 158 -11.41 -8.96 2.88
C LYS A 158 -11.10 -7.47 2.64
N ILE A 159 -10.08 -7.19 1.82
CA ILE A 159 -9.62 -5.87 1.38
C ILE A 159 -10.05 -5.70 -0.09
N PRO A 160 -11.24 -5.18 -0.38
CA PRO A 160 -11.84 -5.24 -1.72
C PRO A 160 -10.98 -4.62 -2.82
N GLU A 161 -10.09 -3.69 -2.48
CA GLU A 161 -9.16 -3.00 -3.39
C GLU A 161 -8.01 -3.89 -3.89
N LEU A 162 -7.70 -4.99 -3.19
CA LEU A 162 -6.63 -5.91 -3.56
C LEU A 162 -7.24 -7.20 -4.15
N GLU A 163 -6.91 -7.55 -5.39
CA GLU A 163 -7.45 -8.70 -6.11
C GLU A 163 -6.36 -9.44 -6.90
N LEU A 164 -6.34 -10.77 -6.79
CA LEU A 164 -5.39 -11.60 -7.52
C LEU A 164 -5.64 -11.50 -9.03
N GLY A 165 -4.58 -11.21 -9.79
CA GLY A 165 -4.65 -11.06 -11.24
C GLY A 165 -5.04 -9.66 -11.72
N GLU A 166 -5.44 -8.76 -10.81
CA GLU A 166 -5.76 -7.37 -11.13
C GLU A 166 -4.80 -6.40 -10.41
N THR A 167 -4.47 -6.64 -9.14
CA THR A 167 -3.51 -5.83 -8.40
C THR A 167 -2.08 -6.04 -8.93
N PRO A 168 -1.38 -4.98 -9.36
CA PRO A 168 -0.02 -5.11 -9.87
C PRO A 168 0.98 -5.44 -8.76
N LEU A 169 2.05 -6.12 -9.12
CA LEU A 169 3.21 -6.24 -8.22
C LEU A 169 3.94 -4.89 -8.11
N GLY A 170 4.55 -4.64 -6.96
CA GLY A 170 5.11 -3.34 -6.63
C GLY A 170 4.09 -2.36 -6.05
N TYR A 171 2.81 -2.72 -5.98
CA TYR A 171 1.75 -1.89 -5.41
C TYR A 171 2.08 -1.48 -3.97
N LYS A 172 1.92 -0.19 -3.67
CA LYS A 172 2.29 0.38 -2.38
C LYS A 172 1.10 0.44 -1.43
N VAL A 173 1.34 0.06 -0.19
CA VAL A 173 0.34 0.13 0.88
C VAL A 173 0.94 0.72 2.15
N CYS A 174 0.15 1.57 2.82
CA CYS A 174 0.45 2.11 4.14
C CYS A 174 -0.61 1.60 5.12
N PRO A 175 -0.43 0.43 5.75
CA PRO A 175 -1.41 -0.08 6.68
C PRO A 175 -1.36 0.70 8.00
N GLU A 176 -2.50 1.20 8.44
CA GLU A 176 -2.62 2.07 9.64
C GLU A 176 -2.59 1.28 10.95
N ASP A 177 -3.12 0.05 10.98
CA ASP A 177 -3.12 -0.84 12.15
C ASP A 177 -2.69 -2.27 11.75
N LYS A 178 -1.61 -2.81 12.35
CA LYS A 178 -1.08 -4.14 12.01
C LYS A 178 -0.89 -4.99 13.26
N TYR A 179 -1.43 -6.20 13.25
CA TYR A 179 -1.18 -7.21 14.28
C TYR A 179 -0.29 -8.32 13.71
N MET A 180 0.67 -8.78 14.49
CA MET A 180 1.55 -9.89 14.15
C MET A 180 1.34 -11.03 15.13
N GLU A 181 1.25 -12.24 14.60
CA GLU A 181 1.11 -13.46 15.36
C GLU A 181 1.85 -14.58 14.62
N HIS A 182 2.83 -15.20 15.30
CA HIS A 182 3.59 -16.36 14.82
C HIS A 182 4.16 -16.24 13.40
N ASP A 183 5.10 -15.29 13.20
CA ASP A 183 5.80 -15.00 11.93
C ASP A 183 4.91 -14.59 10.75
N LEU A 184 3.59 -14.48 10.98
CA LEU A 184 2.62 -14.02 10.02
C LEU A 184 2.11 -12.63 10.41
N THR A 185 2.15 -11.71 9.45
CA THR A 185 1.51 -10.41 9.59
C THR A 185 0.03 -10.54 9.28
N LEU A 186 -0.83 -10.37 10.26
CA LEU A 186 -2.26 -10.24 10.01
C LEU A 186 -2.53 -8.78 9.60
N LEU A 187 -2.82 -8.59 8.32
CA LEU A 187 -3.24 -7.29 7.82
C LEU A 187 -4.71 -7.10 8.20
N ILE A 188 -4.94 -6.20 9.15
CA ILE A 188 -6.26 -5.80 9.60
C ILE A 188 -6.55 -4.41 9.01
N TYR A 189 -7.49 -4.38 8.05
CA TYR A 189 -8.25 -3.23 7.55
C TYR A 189 -7.68 -2.23 6.53
N SER A 190 -8.62 -1.83 5.66
CA SER A 190 -8.74 -0.57 4.88
C SER A 190 -7.43 -0.04 4.30
N ALA A 191 -6.92 -0.69 3.26
CA ALA A 191 -6.01 -0.02 2.36
C ALA A 191 -6.81 1.05 1.61
N ALA A 192 -6.77 2.31 2.07
CA ALA A 192 -7.13 3.40 1.18
C ALA A 192 -6.08 3.39 0.05
N PRO A 193 -6.48 3.24 -1.22
CA PRO A 193 -5.54 3.27 -2.34
C PRO A 193 -4.72 4.56 -2.27
N LEU A 194 -3.39 4.45 -2.22
CA LEU A 194 -2.52 5.64 -2.25
C LEU A 194 -2.63 6.38 -3.59
N GLU A 195 -3.04 5.69 -4.67
CA GLU A 195 -3.37 6.30 -5.97
C GLU A 195 -4.47 7.38 -5.92
N ARG A 196 -5.27 7.45 -4.84
CA ARG A 196 -6.32 8.46 -4.66
C ARG A 196 -6.29 9.15 -3.30
N ARG A 197 -5.11 9.40 -2.73
CA ARG A 197 -5.04 10.40 -1.66
C ARG A 197 -5.12 11.79 -2.30
N GLU A 198 -6.32 12.35 -2.37
CA GLU A 198 -6.45 13.81 -2.42
C GLU A 198 -5.62 14.36 -1.26
N SER A 199 -4.66 15.23 -1.61
CA SER A 199 -3.68 15.77 -0.67
C SER A 199 -4.40 16.27 0.59
N PRO A 200 -3.97 15.89 1.81
CA PRO A 200 -4.55 16.46 3.02
C PRO A 200 -4.10 17.92 3.07
N THR A 201 -4.89 18.77 2.43
CA THR A 201 -4.73 20.21 2.43
C THR A 201 -5.25 20.70 3.77
N ARG A 202 -4.56 20.36 4.86
CA ARG A 202 -4.65 21.09 6.11
C ARG A 202 -3.56 22.13 6.10
N TYR A 203 -3.81 23.23 5.39
CA TYR A 203 -3.14 24.49 5.68
C TYR A 203 -3.49 24.89 7.12
N CYS A 204 -2.65 24.54 8.08
CA CYS A 204 -2.57 25.30 9.32
C CYS A 204 -1.80 26.58 9.00
N LEU A 205 -2.52 27.64 8.68
CA LEU A 205 -1.95 28.99 8.67
C LEU A 205 -1.39 29.30 10.07
N PRO A 206 -0.19 29.90 10.19
CA PRO A 206 0.35 30.28 11.49
C PRO A 206 -0.40 31.52 11.98
N GLY A 207 -1.16 31.40 13.08
CA GLY A 207 -1.65 32.63 13.74
C GLY A 207 -2.90 32.61 14.62
N THR A 208 -3.57 31.49 14.89
CA THR A 208 -4.73 31.50 15.82
C THR A 208 -4.65 30.38 16.86
N GLN A 209 -4.23 30.76 18.07
CA GLN A 209 -4.55 30.04 19.30
C GLN A 209 -6.06 30.11 19.53
N GLN A 210 -6.75 28.97 19.46
CA GLN A 210 -7.79 28.56 20.42
C GLN A 210 -8.40 27.22 19.99
N CYS A 211 -8.00 26.16 20.69
CA CYS A 211 -8.75 24.91 20.74
C CYS A 211 -9.80 25.03 21.85
N HIS A 212 -11.07 24.92 21.51
CA HIS A 212 -12.12 24.56 22.46
C HIS A 212 -12.71 23.20 22.07
N PRO A 213 -12.87 22.25 23.00
CA PRO A 213 -13.60 21.02 22.76
C PRO A 213 -15.06 21.20 23.19
N GLU A 214 -15.98 21.17 22.24
CA GLU A 214 -17.37 20.74 22.48
C GLU A 214 -17.48 19.35 21.83
N GLY A 215 -17.96 18.28 22.45
CA GLY A 215 -18.94 18.19 23.52
C GLY A 215 -20.00 17.16 23.11
N THR A 216 -19.64 15.88 23.25
CA THR A 216 -20.51 14.74 23.61
C THR A 216 -21.83 14.45 22.85
N SER A 217 -21.95 13.24 22.28
CA SER A 217 -23.05 12.33 22.67
C SER A 217 -22.82 10.84 22.30
N ARG A 218 -22.54 10.07 23.35
CA ARG A 218 -23.06 8.73 23.71
C ARG A 218 -23.18 7.64 22.63
N GLY A 219 -22.33 6.61 22.78
CA GLY A 219 -22.61 5.23 22.42
C GLY A 219 -21.71 4.27 23.22
N ARG A 220 -22.09 3.94 24.46
CA ARG A 220 -21.36 2.94 25.28
C ARG A 220 -21.67 1.53 24.76
N ALA A 221 -20.67 0.83 24.23
CA ALA A 221 -20.68 -0.64 24.16
C ALA A 221 -19.75 -1.19 25.24
N ARG A 222 -20.37 -1.97 26.13
CA ARG A 222 -19.83 -2.53 27.37
C ARG A 222 -19.18 -3.88 27.05
N TRP A 223 -17.86 -3.99 27.10
CA TRP A 223 -17.18 -5.28 27.04
C TRP A 223 -17.36 -6.00 28.39
N ARG A 224 -18.18 -7.06 28.40
CA ARG A 224 -18.26 -8.00 29.53
C ARG A 224 -17.07 -8.97 29.42
N SER A 225 -16.25 -8.99 30.45
CA SER A 225 -15.26 -10.04 30.69
C SER A 225 -15.99 -11.39 30.84
N ARG A 226 -15.44 -12.42 30.17
CA ARG A 226 -15.80 -13.83 30.32
C ARG A 226 -14.56 -14.57 30.80
N ASP A 227 -14.26 -14.42 32.09
CA ASP A 227 -13.45 -15.36 32.83
C ASP A 227 -14.39 -16.24 33.64
N ASN A 228 -14.58 -17.49 33.18
CA ASN A 228 -14.78 -18.65 34.04
C ASN A 228 -14.94 -19.91 33.19
N LEU A 229 -13.94 -20.78 33.24
CA LEU A 229 -14.13 -22.23 33.26
C LEU A 229 -12.82 -22.91 33.72
N LEU A 230 -12.99 -23.72 34.78
CA LEU A 230 -12.18 -24.84 35.24
C LEU A 230 -11.06 -24.55 36.27
N ALA A 231 -11.44 -24.57 37.55
CA ALA A 231 -11.10 -25.63 38.51
C ALA A 231 -12.14 -25.66 39.63
#